data_AF-A0A9Q1ITD6-F1
#
_entry.id   AF-A0A9Q1ITD6-F1
#
_cell.length_a   1.000
_cell.length_b   1.000
_cell.length_c   1.000
_cell.angle_alpha   90.00
_cell.angle_beta   90.00
_cell.angle_gamma   90.00
#
_symmetry.space_group_name_H-M   'P 1'
#
loop_
_entity.id
_entity.type
_entity.pdbx_description
1 polymer ?
#
loop_
_entity_poly.entity_id
_entity_poly.type
_entity_poly.pdbx_seq_one_letter_code
_entity_poly.pdbx_strand_id
1 'polypeptide(L)'
;MLAEARDAVTICTLGIGTAFGESILDNTPRHATIVTREFSELLRIEQKEFKSLWEKYRQCMAGLLAPPYGVMESGPSSDRMPDKENMSNLTLGSMPKNLNKVSLSI
;
A
#
# COMPACT_ATOMS: atom_id res chain seq x y z
N MET A 1 29.53 -1.37 -8.05
CA MET A 1 29.40 -2.34 -9.16
C MET A 1 27.90 -2.51 -9.40
N LEU A 2 27.35 -1.77 -10.37
CA LEU A 2 25.94 -1.92 -10.76
C LEU A 2 25.87 -3.15 -11.67
N ALA A 3 25.01 -4.11 -11.33
CA ALA A 3 24.76 -5.26 -12.18
C ALA A 3 24.24 -4.76 -13.54
N GLU A 4 24.94 -5.12 -14.61
CA GLU A 4 24.60 -4.66 -15.95
C GLU A 4 23.38 -5.45 -16.44
N ALA A 5 22.22 -4.81 -16.41
CA ALA A 5 20.94 -5.39 -16.78
C ALA A 5 20.77 -5.41 -18.31
N ARG A 6 21.70 -6.08 -19.01
CA ARG A 6 21.88 -6.01 -20.48
C ARG A 6 20.64 -6.37 -21.30
N ASP A 7 19.75 -7.19 -20.73
CA ASP A 7 18.49 -7.62 -21.36
C ASP A 7 17.25 -7.17 -20.58
N ALA A 8 17.38 -6.23 -19.64
CA ALA A 8 16.23 -5.76 -18.87
C ALA A 8 15.39 -4.76 -19.67
N VAL A 9 14.07 -4.98 -19.65
CA VAL A 9 13.09 -4.07 -20.24
C VAL A 9 12.41 -3.27 -19.12
N THR A 10 12.14 -1.99 -19.37
CA THR A 10 11.34 -1.18 -18.43
C THR A 10 9.87 -1.61 -18.49
N ILE A 11 9.32 -2.03 -17.36
CA ILE A 11 7.90 -2.40 -17.23
C ILE A 11 7.04 -1.17 -16.93
N CYS A 12 7.45 -0.35 -15.96
CA CYS A 12 6.76 0.89 -15.57
C CYS A 12 7.74 1.91 -14.96
N THR A 13 7.25 3.11 -14.70
CA THR A 13 7.99 4.16 -13.96
C THR A 13 7.20 4.51 -12.70
N LEU A 14 7.88 4.58 -11.56
CA LEU A 14 7.28 4.93 -10.27
C LEU A 14 7.42 6.44 -10.02
N GLY A 15 6.37 7.06 -9.52
CA GLY A 15 6.34 8.49 -9.21
C GLY A 15 6.31 8.78 -7.70
N ILE A 16 6.36 10.07 -7.36
CA ILE A 16 6.24 10.55 -5.98
C ILE A 16 4.97 9.98 -5.32
N GLY A 17 5.08 9.57 -4.06
CA GLY A 17 3.98 8.95 -3.31
C GLY A 17 3.80 7.46 -3.53
N THR A 18 4.58 6.85 -4.43
CA THR A 18 4.54 5.39 -4.66
C THR A 18 5.43 4.66 -3.67
N ALA A 19 4.91 3.61 -3.03
CA ALA A 19 5.68 2.68 -2.20
C ALA A 19 5.97 1.38 -2.95
N PHE A 20 7.09 0.72 -2.63
CA PHE A 20 7.48 -0.57 -3.19
C PHE A 20 8.42 -1.34 -2.25
N GLY A 21 8.58 -2.65 -2.47
CA GLY A 21 9.61 -3.45 -1.80
C GLY A 21 9.10 -4.26 -0.61
N GLU A 22 7.81 -4.54 -0.57
CA GLU A 22 7.10 -5.31 0.45
C GLU A 22 7.56 -6.78 0.55
N SER A 23 8.26 -7.30 -0.47
CA SER A 23 8.84 -8.65 -0.49
C SER A 23 9.83 -8.92 0.65
N ILE A 24 10.29 -7.88 1.34
CA ILE A 24 11.12 -8.01 2.54
C ILE A 24 10.32 -8.56 3.75
N LEU A 25 9.00 -8.57 3.73
CA LEU A 25 8.19 -9.09 4.84
C LEU A 25 8.37 -10.60 5.05
N ASP A 26 8.62 -11.35 3.98
CA ASP A 26 8.84 -12.80 4.02
C ASP A 26 10.16 -13.24 3.38
N ASN A 27 10.99 -12.30 2.93
CA ASN A 27 12.24 -12.56 2.19
C ASN A 27 12.03 -13.18 0.82
N THR A 28 10.86 -12.99 0.19
CA THR A 28 10.68 -13.36 -1.21
C THR A 28 11.63 -12.56 -2.11
N PRO A 29 12.24 -13.20 -3.13
CA PRO A 29 13.09 -12.51 -4.10
C PRO A 29 12.37 -11.35 -4.78
N ARG A 30 13.10 -10.28 -5.12
CA ARG A 30 12.53 -9.16 -5.87
C ARG A 30 12.18 -9.59 -7.29
N HIS A 31 10.96 -9.31 -7.73
CA HIS A 31 10.48 -9.65 -9.08
C HIS A 31 10.99 -8.69 -10.16
N ALA A 32 11.51 -7.52 -9.78
CA ALA A 32 12.00 -6.50 -10.71
C ALA A 32 13.20 -5.75 -10.11
N THR A 33 13.97 -5.11 -11.00
CA THR A 33 15.06 -4.20 -10.63
C THR A 33 14.56 -2.75 -10.69
N ILE A 34 14.81 -1.98 -9.63
CA ILE A 34 14.52 -0.55 -9.58
C ILE A 34 15.80 0.22 -9.90
N VAL A 35 15.71 1.12 -10.88
CA VAL A 35 16.80 2.01 -11.28
C VAL A 35 16.26 3.44 -11.30
N THR A 36 16.95 4.36 -10.63
CA THR A 36 16.60 5.78 -10.63
C THR A 36 16.92 6.40 -12.00
N ARG A 37 15.93 7.08 -12.59
CA ARG A 37 16.08 7.76 -13.90
C ARG A 37 16.54 9.22 -13.76
N GLU A 38 16.27 9.81 -12.59
CA GLU A 38 16.60 11.17 -12.22
C GLU A 38 17.02 11.20 -10.74
N PHE A 39 17.43 12.38 -10.25
CA PHE A 39 17.70 12.55 -8.81
C PHE A 39 16.42 12.22 -8.03
N SER A 40 16.51 11.30 -7.08
CA SER A 40 15.36 10.82 -6.31
C SER A 40 15.71 10.78 -4.83
N GLU A 41 14.81 11.33 -4.02
CA GLU A 41 14.86 11.20 -2.56
C GLU A 41 13.92 10.09 -2.14
N LEU A 42 14.41 9.14 -1.35
CA LEU A 42 13.66 7.96 -0.94
C LEU A 42 13.63 7.86 0.58
N LEU A 43 12.43 7.70 1.14
CA LEU A 43 12.26 7.26 2.51
C LEU A 43 12.41 5.74 2.56
N ARG A 44 13.40 5.25 3.31
CA ARG A 44 13.64 3.83 3.50
C ARG A 44 13.37 3.42 4.94
N ILE A 45 12.63 2.33 5.10
CA ILE A 45 12.45 1.64 6.39
C ILE A 45 13.27 0.34 6.34
N GLU A 46 14.00 0.05 7.40
CA GLU A 46 14.73 -1.20 7.53
C GLU A 46 13.78 -2.40 7.71
N GLN A 47 14.24 -3.59 7.33
CA GLN A 47 13.38 -4.78 7.26
C GLN A 47 12.76 -5.14 8.62
N LYS A 48 13.55 -5.08 9.69
CA LYS A 48 13.10 -5.45 11.04
C LYS A 48 11.97 -4.52 11.49
N GLU A 49 12.16 -3.24 11.30
CA GLU A 49 11.25 -2.15 11.63
C GLU A 49 9.98 -2.24 10.79
N PHE A 50 10.13 -2.52 9.49
CA PHE A 50 9.00 -2.69 8.58
C PHE A 50 8.13 -3.89 8.98
N LYS A 51 8.73 -5.02 9.37
CA LYS A 51 7.99 -6.18 9.89
C LYS A 51 7.22 -5.82 11.16
N SER A 52 7.87 -5.17 12.13
CA SER A 52 7.20 -4.73 13.35
C SER A 52 6.06 -3.75 13.09
N LEU A 53 6.23 -2.82 12.13
CA LEU A 53 5.18 -1.88 11.75
C LEU A 53 3.99 -2.59 11.10
N TRP A 54 4.26 -3.51 10.17
CA TRP A 54 3.22 -4.27 9.47
C TRP A 54 2.42 -5.16 10.42
N GLU A 55 3.07 -5.81 11.38
CA GLU A 55 2.38 -6.60 12.42
C GLU A 55 1.48 -5.72 13.29
N LYS A 56 1.98 -4.55 13.73
CA LYS A 56 1.25 -3.65 14.62
C LYS A 56 0.08 -2.92 13.95
N TYR A 57 0.21 -2.56 12.68
CA TYR A 57 -0.76 -1.73 11.95
C TYR A 57 -1.32 -2.41 10.70
N ARG A 58 -1.39 -3.75 10.71
CA ARG A 58 -1.81 -4.57 9.57
C ARG A 58 -3.08 -4.08 8.87
N GLN A 59 -4.09 -3.70 9.64
CA GLN A 59 -5.38 -3.23 9.11
C GLN A 59 -5.24 -1.92 8.32
N CYS A 60 -4.42 -0.97 8.80
CA CYS A 60 -4.20 0.30 8.14
C CYS A 60 -3.34 0.17 6.86
N MET A 61 -2.48 -0.84 6.81
CA MET A 61 -1.57 -1.08 5.68
C MET A 61 -2.16 -1.99 4.60
N ALA A 62 -3.28 -2.66 4.88
CA ALA A 62 -3.86 -3.67 4.00
C ALA A 62 -4.23 -3.13 2.59
N GLY A 63 -4.64 -1.87 2.48
CA GLY A 63 -4.95 -1.23 1.19
C GLY A 63 -3.73 -0.65 0.46
N LEU A 64 -2.56 -0.62 1.10
CA LEU A 64 -1.33 -0.07 0.51
C LEU A 64 -0.44 -1.17 -0.10
N LEU A 65 -0.42 -2.36 0.50
CA LEU A 65 0.47 -3.44 0.09
C LEU A 65 -0.17 -4.33 -0.96
N ALA A 66 0.63 -4.87 -1.87
CA ALA A 66 0.15 -5.89 -2.79
C ALA A 66 -0.18 -7.19 -2.04
N PRO A 67 -1.13 -8.00 -2.54
CA PRO A 67 -1.30 -9.38 -2.08
C PRO A 67 0.04 -10.16 -2.18
N PRO A 68 0.37 -11.01 -1.20
CA PRO A 68 -0.48 -11.50 -0.10
C PRO A 68 -0.43 -10.63 1.18
N TYR A 69 0.28 -9.51 1.18
CA TYR A 69 0.49 -8.71 2.39
C TYR A 69 -0.64 -7.71 2.66
N GLY A 70 -1.36 -7.33 1.61
CA GLY A 70 -2.57 -6.52 1.66
C GLY A 70 -3.82 -7.27 1.18
N VAL A 71 -4.93 -6.54 1.08
CA VAL A 71 -6.21 -7.05 0.55
C VAL A 71 -6.39 -6.46 -0.84
N MET A 72 -6.70 -7.31 -1.82
CA MET A 72 -7.15 -6.82 -3.12
C MET A 72 -8.54 -6.21 -2.91
N GLU A 73 -8.70 -4.89 -3.11
CA GLU A 73 -10.03 -4.29 -3.14
C GLU A 73 -10.81 -4.95 -4.28
N SER A 74 -11.66 -5.92 -3.94
CA SER A 74 -12.85 -6.17 -4.72
C SER A 74 -13.71 -4.92 -4.54
N GLY A 75 -13.64 -3.98 -5.49
CA GLY A 75 -14.55 -2.83 -5.48
C GLY A 75 -16.00 -3.30 -5.31
N PRO A 76 -16.87 -2.51 -4.68
CA PRO A 76 -18.27 -2.88 -4.53
C PRO A 76 -18.85 -3.14 -5.92
N SER A 77 -19.21 -4.40 -6.22
CA SER A 77 -19.95 -4.72 -7.42
C SER A 77 -21.24 -3.91 -7.39
N SER A 78 -21.35 -2.91 -8.26
CA SER A 78 -22.53 -2.05 -8.41
C SER A 78 -23.66 -2.80 -9.11
N ASP A 79 -24.06 -3.95 -8.57
CA ASP A 79 -25.14 -4.80 -9.11
C ASP A 79 -26.25 -5.06 -8.11
N ARG A 80 -26.51 -4.10 -7.20
CA ARG A 80 -27.74 -4.13 -6.39
C ARG A 80 -28.37 -2.74 -6.34
N MET A 81 -29.35 -2.53 -7.22
CA MET A 81 -30.34 -1.47 -7.06
C MET A 81 -30.95 -1.55 -5.66
N PRO A 82 -30.91 -0.48 -4.85
CA PRO A 82 -31.61 -0.47 -3.58
C PRO A 82 -33.07 -0.07 -3.84
N ASP A 83 -33.95 -1.06 -3.87
CA ASP A 83 -35.37 -0.81 -3.70
C ASP A 83 -35.66 -0.36 -2.26
N LYS A 84 -36.71 0.43 -2.14
CA LYS A 84 -36.96 1.40 -1.08
C LYS A 84 -37.67 0.73 0.10
N GLU A 85 -37.28 1.15 1.30
CA GLU A 85 -38.09 1.30 2.54
C GLU A 85 -37.79 0.44 3.80
N ASN A 86 -37.58 1.22 4.88
CA ASN A 86 -38.14 1.06 6.23
C ASN A 86 -37.44 0.20 7.30
N MET A 87 -36.62 0.90 8.10
CA MET A 87 -36.55 0.92 9.57
C MET A 87 -36.64 -0.40 10.36
N SER A 88 -35.50 -0.86 10.90
CA SER A 88 -35.18 -0.75 12.34
C SER A 88 -34.00 -1.66 12.73
N ASN A 89 -33.03 -1.04 13.41
CA ASN A 89 -32.08 -1.64 14.35
C ASN A 89 -31.08 -2.68 13.80
N LEU A 90 -29.82 -2.27 13.68
CA LEU A 90 -28.74 -2.69 14.61
C LEU A 90 -27.41 -2.03 14.17
N THR A 91 -26.90 -1.21 15.09
CA THR A 91 -25.49 -0.89 15.39
C THR A 91 -24.41 -1.38 14.41
N LEU A 92 -23.79 -0.47 13.66
CA LEU A 92 -22.33 -0.30 13.56
C LEU A 92 -21.99 0.90 12.65
N GLY A 93 -21.04 1.74 13.08
CA GLY A 93 -20.25 2.56 12.18
C GLY A 93 -20.76 3.98 11.89
N SER A 94 -20.49 4.90 12.80
CA SER A 94 -20.16 6.27 12.41
C SER A 94 -19.29 6.90 13.50
N MET A 95 -17.98 6.93 13.27
CA MET A 95 -17.12 7.86 13.98
C MET A 95 -16.93 9.11 13.14
N PRO A 96 -16.85 10.30 13.79
CA PRO A 96 -17.05 11.56 13.14
C PRO A 96 -15.81 12.00 12.35
N LYS A 97 -16.08 12.74 11.28
CA LYS A 97 -15.09 13.55 10.56
C LYS A 97 -14.42 14.50 11.54
N ASN A 98 -13.18 14.23 11.92
CA ASN A 98 -12.30 15.24 12.50
C ASN A 98 -10.94 15.16 11.81
N LEU A 99 -10.76 16.02 10.80
CA LEU A 99 -9.47 16.29 10.19
C LEU A 99 -8.57 16.94 11.24
N ASN A 100 -7.73 16.14 11.89
CA ASN A 100 -6.53 16.65 12.51
C ASN A 100 -5.40 16.46 11.51
N LYS A 101 -5.08 17.56 10.82
CA LYS A 101 -3.94 17.68 9.92
C LYS A 101 -2.66 17.50 10.75
N VAL A 102 -2.13 16.28 10.83
CA VAL A 102 -0.80 16.06 11.39
C VAL A 102 0.19 16.23 10.24
N SER A 103 0.79 17.42 10.19
CA SER A 103 1.97 17.66 9.34
C SER A 103 3.12 16.87 9.95
N LEU A 104 3.48 15.73 9.35
CA LEU A 104 4.79 15.15 9.59
C LEU A 104 5.79 15.97 8.80
N SER A 105 6.44 16.90 9.49
CA SER A 105 7.72 17.44 9.05
C SER A 105 8.77 16.37 9.34
N ILE A 106 9.48 15.95 8.29
CA ILE A 106 10.81 15.35 8.42
C ILE A 106 11.81 16.46 8.10
#